data_AF-A0A9D6XI48-F1
#
_entry.id   AF-A0A9D6XI48-F1
#
_cell.length_a   1.000
_cell.length_b   1.000
_cell.length_c   1.000
_cell.angle_alpha   90.00
_cell.angle_beta   90.00
_cell.angle_gamma   90.00
#
_symmetry.space_group_name_H-M   'P 1'
#
loop_
_entity.id
_entity.type
_entity.pdbx_description
1 polymer ?
#
loop_
_entity_poly.entity_id
_entity_poly.type
_entity_poly.pdbx_seq_one_letter_code
_entity_poly.pdbx_strand_id
1 'polypeptide(L)'
;MSPHAFLALLWFLSSIAHLDVAQYLRPVLIVFRLEFIRVPVIRFTRNLRGKAAMPYDLNEIVIKGLIGLAKRVGRGESARKDPLFLLADDPGCPLILAELLRAFRSMTAILEGRALETATELKNLRSENENMALTREKLSEAVKKLQGASLETIYRLVLAAEYKDEDTSSHIQRMSHYSAAVARSIGLPENSVEEILHASPMHDVGKIGIPDWILLKPGKLDPGEWEIMKTHTTIGAGILEDSQSEIIRIAEVIAISHHEKWDGSGYPFGLKEEDIPLSGRIVAIADVFDALTSKRPYKEAFSEERAFTIISKETGRHFDPKVVEAFFGIREEILSIRLKFKDTDFMPPAFWRGNNKPELR
;
A
#
# COMPACT_ATOMS: atom_id res chain seq x y z
N MET A 1 -46.13 -25.03 43.22
CA MET A 1 -45.33 -25.73 42.19
C MET A 1 -44.20 -26.52 42.87
N SER A 2 -43.88 -27.73 42.41
CA SER A 2 -42.74 -28.49 42.96
C SER A 2 -41.39 -27.83 42.60
N PRO A 3 -40.31 -28.05 43.36
CA PRO A 3 -38.97 -27.49 43.06
C PRO A 3 -38.48 -27.84 41.65
N HIS A 4 -38.86 -29.03 41.18
CA HIS A 4 -38.59 -29.50 39.82
C HIS A 4 -39.33 -28.67 38.76
N ALA A 5 -40.55 -28.21 39.06
CA ALA A 5 -41.31 -27.34 38.16
C ALA A 5 -40.77 -25.91 38.11
N PHE A 6 -40.15 -25.41 39.19
CA PHE A 6 -39.51 -24.08 39.20
C PHE A 6 -38.15 -24.08 38.50
N LEU A 7 -37.34 -25.13 38.70
CA LEU A 7 -36.11 -25.35 37.94
C LEU A 7 -36.42 -25.63 36.45
N ALA A 8 -37.49 -26.37 36.16
CA ALA A 8 -37.97 -26.56 34.79
C ALA A 8 -38.47 -25.25 34.17
N LEU A 9 -39.12 -24.37 34.94
CA LEU A 9 -39.53 -23.05 34.45
C LEU A 9 -38.32 -22.15 34.17
N LEU A 10 -37.30 -22.15 35.04
CA LEU A 10 -36.05 -21.41 34.81
C LEU A 10 -35.28 -21.96 33.60
N TRP A 11 -35.24 -23.29 33.45
CA TRP A 11 -34.61 -23.95 32.30
C TRP A 11 -35.38 -23.69 30.99
N PHE A 12 -36.71 -23.81 31.02
CA PHE A 12 -37.62 -23.53 29.90
C PHE A 12 -37.61 -22.06 29.47
N LEU A 13 -37.53 -21.13 30.42
CA LEU A 13 -37.40 -19.70 30.11
C LEU A 13 -35.99 -19.35 29.59
N SER A 14 -34.95 -20.08 30.01
CA SER A 14 -33.61 -19.95 29.45
C SER A 14 -33.50 -20.48 28.01
N SER A 15 -34.32 -21.47 27.63
CA SER A 15 -34.30 -22.07 26.29
C SER A 15 -35.15 -21.31 25.27
N ILE A 16 -36.18 -20.56 25.70
CA ILE A 16 -37.05 -19.77 24.81
C ILE A 16 -36.39 -18.46 24.33
N ALA A 17 -35.51 -17.86 25.14
CA ALA A 17 -35.01 -16.52 24.85
C ALA A 17 -33.96 -16.46 23.73
N HIS A 18 -33.28 -17.55 23.35
CA HIS A 18 -32.12 -17.57 22.44
C HIS A 18 -31.01 -16.51 22.71
N LEU A 19 -31.14 -15.70 23.78
CA LEU A 19 -30.11 -14.86 24.32
C LEU A 19 -29.18 -15.76 25.12
N ASP A 20 -27.88 -15.62 24.85
CA ASP A 20 -26.80 -16.18 25.65
C ASP A 20 -26.70 -15.43 27.01
N VAL A 21 -27.81 -15.36 27.75
CA VAL A 21 -27.92 -14.73 29.07
C VAL A 21 -26.94 -15.38 30.05
N ALA A 22 -26.53 -16.63 29.81
CA ALA A 22 -25.55 -17.39 30.58
C ALA A 22 -24.19 -16.69 30.70
N GLN A 23 -23.80 -15.82 29.75
CA GLN A 23 -22.53 -15.10 29.82
C GLN A 23 -22.57 -13.88 30.77
N TYR A 24 -23.75 -13.27 30.95
CA TYR A 24 -24.02 -12.15 31.87
C TYR A 24 -24.53 -12.61 33.23
N LEU A 25 -25.20 -13.76 33.27
CA LEU A 25 -25.67 -14.46 34.46
C LEU A 25 -24.83 -15.74 34.64
N ARG A 26 -23.63 -15.60 35.22
CA ARG A 26 -23.09 -16.67 36.09
C ARG A 26 -23.37 -16.31 37.56
N PRO A 27 -24.63 -16.32 38.04
CA PRO A 27 -24.84 -16.25 39.47
C PRO A 27 -24.43 -17.59 40.07
N VAL A 28 -23.75 -17.54 41.21
CA VAL A 28 -23.85 -18.62 42.18
C VAL A 28 -25.30 -18.57 42.68
N LEU A 29 -26.19 -19.35 42.07
CA LEU A 29 -27.60 -19.43 42.48
C LEU A 29 -27.66 -20.25 43.77
N ILE A 30 -27.80 -19.58 44.92
CA ILE A 30 -27.99 -20.25 46.21
C ILE A 30 -29.49 -20.28 46.51
N VAL A 31 -30.14 -21.41 46.20
CA VAL A 31 -31.55 -21.65 46.54
C VAL A 31 -31.61 -22.27 47.93
N PHE A 32 -32.12 -21.55 48.92
CA PHE A 32 -32.45 -22.14 50.22
C PHE A 32 -33.85 -22.74 50.17
N ARG A 33 -33.94 -24.07 50.34
CA ARG A 33 -35.20 -24.78 50.59
C ARG A 33 -35.38 -24.92 52.09
N LEU A 34 -36.21 -24.10 52.72
CA LEU A 34 -36.58 -24.27 54.12
C LEU A 34 -37.75 -25.26 54.20
N GLU A 35 -37.44 -26.56 54.12
CA GLU A 35 -38.41 -27.59 54.54
C GLU A 35 -38.49 -27.58 56.07
N PHE A 36 -39.63 -27.15 56.61
CA PHE A 36 -39.90 -27.24 58.04
C PHE A 36 -40.05 -28.70 58.48
N ILE A 37 -38.94 -29.33 58.86
CA ILE A 37 -38.92 -30.49 59.74
C ILE A 37 -38.12 -30.12 60.98
N ARG A 38 -38.85 -29.62 61.98
CA ARG A 38 -38.50 -29.53 63.42
C ARG A 38 -37.05 -29.12 63.79
N VAL A 39 -36.54 -28.00 63.27
CA VAL A 39 -35.39 -27.29 63.88
C VAL A 39 -35.70 -25.78 63.93
N PRO A 40 -35.57 -25.08 65.09
CA PRO A 40 -35.98 -23.68 65.21
C PRO A 40 -35.03 -22.70 64.51
N VAL A 41 -35.60 -21.74 63.79
CA VAL A 41 -35.01 -20.57 63.06
C VAL A 41 -34.10 -19.65 63.91
N ILE A 42 -33.80 -20.01 65.15
CA ILE A 42 -33.11 -19.16 66.14
C ILE A 42 -31.58 -19.12 65.92
N ARG A 43 -30.99 -20.03 65.13
CA ARG A 43 -29.52 -20.06 64.98
C ARG A 43 -28.97 -19.23 63.80
N PHE A 44 -29.74 -19.02 62.73
CA PHE A 44 -29.29 -18.22 61.59
C PHE A 44 -29.53 -16.71 61.78
N THR A 45 -30.56 -16.35 62.54
CA THR A 45 -30.86 -14.94 62.90
C THR A 45 -29.88 -14.35 63.91
N ARG A 46 -29.14 -15.18 64.67
CA ARG A 46 -28.27 -14.72 65.75
C ARG A 46 -26.94 -14.10 65.27
N ASN A 47 -26.46 -14.47 64.08
CA ASN A 47 -25.27 -13.84 63.47
C ASN A 47 -25.60 -12.56 62.67
N LEU A 48 -26.86 -12.31 62.32
CA LEU A 48 -27.29 -11.05 61.70
C LEU A 48 -27.81 -10.03 62.71
N ARG A 49 -28.25 -10.47 63.91
CA ARG A 49 -28.68 -9.60 65.03
C ARG A 49 -27.55 -8.96 65.84
N GLY A 50 -26.30 -9.02 65.38
CA GLY A 50 -25.15 -8.46 66.10
C GLY A 50 -25.06 -6.92 66.11
N LYS A 51 -25.73 -6.22 65.18
CA LYS A 51 -25.76 -4.75 65.13
C LYS A 51 -27.09 -4.24 64.57
N ALA A 52 -27.91 -3.67 65.46
CA ALA A 52 -29.16 -2.94 65.22
C ALA A 52 -30.31 -3.71 64.52
N ALA A 53 -31.53 -3.49 65.02
CA ALA A 53 -32.76 -4.04 64.46
C ALA A 53 -32.88 -3.73 62.96
N MET A 54 -33.02 -4.75 62.11
CA MET A 54 -33.38 -4.55 60.71
C MET A 54 -34.90 -4.28 60.63
N PRO A 55 -35.34 -3.12 60.14
CA PRO A 55 -36.74 -2.73 60.14
C PRO A 55 -37.50 -3.16 58.87
N TYR A 56 -37.00 -4.14 58.11
CA TYR A 56 -37.55 -4.50 56.80
C TYR A 56 -37.91 -5.98 56.70
N ASP A 57 -39.06 -6.23 56.09
CA ASP A 57 -39.60 -7.56 55.80
C ASP A 57 -38.65 -8.29 54.82
N LEU A 58 -38.40 -9.60 55.02
CA LEU A 58 -37.43 -10.38 54.24
C LEU A 58 -37.78 -10.41 52.74
N ASN A 59 -39.06 -10.30 52.41
CA ASN A 59 -39.55 -10.13 51.04
C ASN A 59 -39.02 -8.84 50.40
N GLU A 60 -38.95 -7.75 51.17
CA GLU A 60 -38.50 -6.44 50.71
C GLU A 60 -37.00 -6.43 50.34
N ILE A 61 -36.19 -7.28 51.00
CA ILE A 61 -34.75 -7.43 50.74
C ILE A 61 -34.52 -8.11 49.38
N VAL A 62 -35.28 -9.16 49.06
CA VAL A 62 -35.18 -9.90 47.79
C VAL A 62 -35.61 -9.01 46.61
N ILE A 63 -36.72 -8.27 46.77
CA ILE A 63 -37.24 -7.35 45.75
C ILE A 63 -36.27 -6.19 45.51
N LYS A 64 -35.75 -5.55 46.56
CA LYS A 64 -34.75 -4.47 46.43
C LYS A 64 -33.46 -4.96 45.78
N GLY A 65 -33.04 -6.19 46.08
CA GLY A 65 -31.88 -6.83 45.44
C GLY A 65 -32.08 -7.05 43.93
N LEU A 66 -33.22 -7.59 43.53
CA LEU A 66 -33.58 -7.80 42.11
C LEU A 66 -33.75 -6.49 41.34
N ILE A 67 -34.40 -5.48 41.92
CA ILE A 67 -34.54 -4.14 41.32
C ILE A 67 -33.17 -3.47 41.19
N GLY A 68 -32.31 -3.60 42.20
CA GLY A 68 -30.95 -3.09 42.19
C GLY A 68 -30.11 -3.73 41.09
N LEU A 69 -30.20 -5.05 40.94
CA LEU A 69 -29.55 -5.81 39.87
C LEU A 69 -30.06 -5.37 38.49
N ALA A 70 -31.37 -5.28 38.30
CA ALA A 70 -31.97 -4.81 37.04
C ALA A 70 -31.52 -3.38 36.68
N LYS A 71 -31.45 -2.46 37.65
CA LYS A 71 -30.95 -1.08 37.44
C LYS A 71 -29.45 -1.00 37.16
N ARG A 72 -28.63 -1.93 37.65
CA ARG A 72 -27.18 -1.98 37.39
C ARG A 72 -26.87 -2.63 36.05
N VAL A 73 -27.56 -3.73 35.73
CA VAL A 73 -27.53 -4.33 34.39
C VAL A 73 -27.97 -3.29 33.35
N GLY A 74 -29.04 -2.53 33.60
CA GLY A 74 -29.46 -1.40 32.76
C GLY A 74 -28.41 -0.28 32.59
N ARG A 75 -27.44 -0.16 33.50
CA ARG A 75 -26.37 0.85 33.46
C ARG A 75 -25.03 0.36 32.90
N GLY A 76 -24.86 -0.91 32.58
CA GLY A 76 -23.64 -1.42 31.92
C GLY A 76 -22.73 -2.22 32.84
N GLU A 77 -23.12 -2.36 34.10
CA GLU A 77 -22.28 -2.92 35.13
C GLU A 77 -22.36 -4.46 35.15
N SER A 78 -21.22 -5.11 35.37
CA SER A 78 -21.13 -6.59 35.46
C SER A 78 -21.68 -7.09 36.80
N ALA A 79 -22.64 -8.03 36.75
CA ALA A 79 -23.23 -8.68 37.92
C ALA A 79 -22.35 -9.81 38.54
N ARG A 80 -21.11 -9.98 38.07
CA ARG A 80 -20.25 -11.16 38.31
C ARG A 80 -19.92 -11.49 39.78
N LYS A 81 -20.19 -10.60 40.74
CA LYS A 81 -19.75 -10.78 42.15
C LYS A 81 -20.87 -10.83 43.20
N ASP A 82 -22.13 -10.69 42.80
CA ASP A 82 -23.24 -10.59 43.76
C ASP A 82 -24.05 -11.90 43.83
N PRO A 83 -24.17 -12.55 45.01
CA PRO A 83 -25.07 -13.68 45.20
C PRO A 83 -26.53 -13.21 45.17
N LEU A 84 -27.35 -13.85 44.30
CA LEU A 84 -28.79 -13.62 44.25
C LEU A 84 -29.48 -14.57 45.24
N PHE A 85 -30.06 -14.01 46.32
CA PHE A 85 -30.77 -14.79 47.33
C PHE A 85 -32.27 -14.83 47.03
N LEU A 86 -32.81 -16.04 46.81
CA LEU A 86 -34.24 -16.30 46.73
C LEU A 86 -34.67 -17.02 48.00
N LEU A 87 -35.38 -16.33 48.88
CA LEU A 87 -36.08 -16.95 50.02
C LEU A 87 -37.53 -17.13 49.62
N ALA A 88 -37.92 -18.39 49.36
CA ALA A 88 -39.31 -18.75 49.11
C ALA A 88 -39.88 -19.34 50.40
N ASP A 89 -40.58 -18.52 51.19
CA ASP A 89 -41.21 -19.00 52.42
C ASP A 89 -42.68 -19.45 52.21
N ASP A 90 -43.23 -19.32 51.00
CA ASP A 90 -44.50 -19.96 50.66
C ASP A 90 -44.70 -20.07 49.12
N PRO A 91 -44.79 -21.28 48.54
CA PRO A 91 -45.12 -21.48 47.13
C PRO A 91 -46.56 -21.07 46.74
N GLY A 92 -47.38 -20.64 47.72
CA GLY A 92 -48.74 -20.14 47.54
C GLY A 92 -48.88 -18.61 47.55
N CYS A 93 -47.80 -17.82 47.69
CA CYS A 93 -47.89 -16.35 47.69
C CYS A 93 -47.81 -15.77 46.26
N PRO A 94 -48.94 -15.42 45.61
CA PRO A 94 -48.94 -14.89 44.24
C PRO A 94 -48.16 -13.57 44.09
N LEU A 95 -47.93 -12.83 45.17
CA LEU A 95 -47.26 -11.53 45.17
C LEU A 95 -45.76 -11.66 44.83
N ILE A 96 -45.05 -12.63 45.43
CA ILE A 96 -43.60 -12.84 45.25
C ILE A 96 -43.29 -13.35 43.84
N LEU A 97 -44.11 -14.26 43.31
CA LEU A 97 -43.95 -14.78 41.95
C LEU A 97 -44.23 -13.70 40.89
N ALA A 98 -45.24 -12.85 41.10
CA ALA A 98 -45.56 -11.77 40.18
C ALA A 98 -44.44 -10.72 40.10
N GLU A 99 -43.81 -10.37 41.23
CA GLU A 99 -42.71 -9.41 41.25
C GLU A 99 -41.41 -9.98 40.66
N LEU A 100 -41.11 -11.25 40.90
CA LEU A 100 -40.02 -11.97 40.24
C LEU A 100 -40.18 -11.99 38.71
N LEU A 101 -41.38 -12.32 38.24
CA LEU A 101 -41.69 -12.30 36.81
C LEU A 101 -41.58 -10.90 36.22
N ARG A 102 -41.99 -9.86 36.95
CA ARG A 102 -41.86 -8.45 36.53
C ARG A 102 -40.39 -8.02 36.43
N ALA A 103 -39.56 -8.38 37.42
CA ALA A 103 -38.13 -8.10 37.41
C ALA A 103 -37.42 -8.83 36.26
N PHE A 104 -37.76 -10.10 36.03
CA PHE A 104 -37.20 -10.89 34.93
C PHE A 104 -37.57 -10.30 33.56
N ARG A 105 -38.85 -9.97 33.33
CA ARG A 105 -39.31 -9.30 32.10
C ARG A 105 -38.61 -7.96 31.86
N SER A 106 -38.35 -7.21 32.93
CA SER A 106 -37.62 -5.93 32.83
C SER A 106 -36.16 -6.15 32.43
N MET A 107 -35.52 -7.18 32.98
CA MET A 107 -34.14 -7.53 32.66
C MET A 107 -33.98 -8.11 31.25
N THR A 108 -34.90 -8.95 30.78
CA THR A 108 -34.90 -9.46 29.40
C THR A 108 -35.05 -8.33 28.39
N ALA A 109 -35.98 -7.39 28.62
CA ALA A 109 -36.16 -6.23 27.74
C ALA A 109 -34.90 -5.34 27.67
N ILE A 110 -34.19 -5.15 28.79
CA ILE A 110 -32.92 -4.40 28.83
C ILE A 110 -31.82 -5.11 28.03
N LEU A 111 -31.71 -6.44 28.18
CA LEU A 111 -30.69 -7.23 27.47
C LEU A 111 -30.98 -7.31 25.97
N GLU A 112 -32.23 -7.45 25.57
CA GLU A 112 -32.68 -7.39 24.18
C GLU A 112 -32.37 -6.03 23.54
N GLY A 113 -32.65 -4.92 24.25
CA GLY A 113 -32.32 -3.57 23.79
C GLY A 113 -30.83 -3.40 23.51
N ARG A 114 -29.97 -3.91 24.40
CA ARG A 114 -28.50 -3.87 24.21
C ARG A 114 -27.99 -4.77 23.11
N ALA A 115 -28.57 -5.96 22.98
CA ALA A 115 -28.25 -6.85 21.87
C ALA A 115 -28.59 -6.18 20.53
N LEU A 116 -29.70 -5.45 20.46
CA LEU A 116 -30.08 -4.68 19.29
C LEU A 116 -29.13 -3.48 19.02
N GLU A 117 -28.78 -2.72 20.06
CA GLU A 117 -27.81 -1.60 19.96
C GLU A 117 -26.45 -2.09 19.46
N THR A 118 -25.89 -3.13 20.08
CA THR A 118 -24.60 -3.72 19.67
C THR A 118 -24.64 -4.31 18.27
N ALA A 119 -25.74 -4.98 17.89
CA ALA A 119 -25.92 -5.47 16.52
C ALA A 119 -25.98 -4.31 15.50
N THR A 120 -26.59 -3.19 15.86
CA THR A 120 -26.67 -1.98 15.03
C THR A 120 -25.30 -1.32 14.88
N GLU A 121 -24.54 -1.17 15.97
CA GLU A 121 -23.17 -0.66 15.94
C GLU A 121 -22.25 -1.54 15.09
N LEU A 122 -22.31 -2.86 15.26
CA LEU A 122 -21.53 -3.81 14.46
C LEU A 122 -21.87 -3.72 12.97
N LYS A 123 -23.15 -3.53 12.63
CA LYS A 123 -23.59 -3.33 11.25
C LYS A 123 -23.03 -2.03 10.67
N ASN A 124 -23.06 -0.95 11.42
CA ASN A 124 -22.53 0.35 11.00
C ASN A 124 -21.00 0.27 10.80
N LEU A 125 -20.27 -0.28 11.76
CA LEU A 125 -18.80 -0.48 11.66
C LEU A 125 -18.42 -1.36 10.47
N ARG A 126 -19.18 -2.41 10.17
CA ARG A 126 -18.96 -3.23 8.97
C ARG A 126 -19.14 -2.41 7.70
N SER A 127 -20.22 -1.65 7.60
CA SER A 127 -20.47 -0.79 6.44
C SER A 127 -19.39 0.28 6.27
N GLU A 128 -18.90 0.88 7.37
CA GLU A 128 -17.78 1.82 7.34
C GLU A 128 -16.48 1.17 6.86
N ASN A 129 -16.15 -0.02 7.36
CA ASN A 129 -14.97 -0.77 6.92
C ASN A 129 -15.04 -1.14 5.43
N GLU A 130 -16.21 -1.55 4.94
CA GLU A 130 -16.45 -1.84 3.52
C GLU A 130 -16.28 -0.57 2.67
N ASN A 131 -16.84 0.56 3.11
CA ASN A 131 -16.68 1.85 2.43
C ASN A 131 -15.22 2.33 2.42
N MET A 132 -14.49 2.13 3.52
CA MET A 132 -13.06 2.45 3.60
C MET A 132 -12.23 1.57 2.67
N ALA A 133 -12.52 0.27 2.60
CA ALA A 133 -11.85 -0.65 1.69
C ALA A 133 -12.05 -0.24 0.23
N LEU A 134 -13.29 0.07 -0.15
CA LEU A 134 -13.63 0.56 -1.49
C LEU A 134 -12.95 1.89 -1.81
N THR A 135 -12.89 2.80 -0.84
CA THR A 135 -12.21 4.10 -1.01
C THR A 135 -10.71 3.93 -1.20
N ARG A 136 -10.09 3.01 -0.45
CA ARG A 136 -8.65 2.69 -0.58
C ARG A 136 -8.33 2.07 -1.93
N GLU A 137 -9.18 1.18 -2.43
CA GLU A 137 -9.06 0.60 -3.77
C GLU A 137 -9.13 1.67 -4.85
N LYS A 138 -10.19 2.51 -4.81
CA LYS A 138 -10.35 3.65 -5.75
C LYS A 138 -9.17 4.61 -5.70
N LEU A 139 -8.66 4.91 -4.51
CA LEU A 139 -7.49 5.78 -4.34
C LEU A 139 -6.24 5.14 -4.97
N SER A 140 -6.02 3.85 -4.73
CA SER A 140 -4.91 3.10 -5.34
C SER A 140 -4.97 3.11 -6.87
N GLU A 141 -6.16 2.89 -7.44
CA GLU A 141 -6.37 2.98 -8.89
C GLU A 141 -6.14 4.40 -9.42
N ALA A 142 -6.64 5.42 -8.73
CA ALA A 142 -6.45 6.81 -9.12
C ALA A 142 -4.97 7.20 -9.11
N VAL A 143 -4.21 6.79 -8.08
CA VAL A 143 -2.76 7.01 -8.00
C VAL A 143 -2.04 6.32 -9.15
N LYS A 144 -2.35 5.05 -9.44
CA LYS A 144 -1.76 4.34 -10.59
C LYS A 144 -2.06 5.00 -11.93
N LYS A 145 -3.29 5.48 -12.12
CA LYS A 145 -3.69 6.21 -13.34
C LYS A 145 -2.93 7.52 -13.48
N LEU A 146 -2.78 8.27 -12.37
CA LEU A 146 -2.02 9.52 -12.36
C LEU A 146 -0.53 9.28 -12.66
N GLN A 147 0.07 8.27 -12.04
CA GLN A 147 1.45 7.87 -12.33
C GLN A 147 1.63 7.48 -13.80
N GLY A 148 0.74 6.63 -14.33
CA GLY A 148 0.76 6.24 -15.74
C GLY A 148 0.63 7.42 -16.70
N ALA A 149 -0.30 8.35 -16.44
CA ALA A 149 -0.47 9.55 -17.26
C ALA A 149 0.75 10.50 -17.19
N SER A 150 1.38 10.62 -16.02
CA SER A 150 2.59 11.41 -15.84
C SER A 150 3.77 10.82 -16.61
N LEU A 151 3.99 9.50 -16.50
CA LEU A 151 5.03 8.80 -17.25
C LEU A 151 4.78 8.86 -18.77
N GLU A 152 3.54 8.71 -19.21
CA GLU A 152 3.21 8.89 -20.64
C GLU A 152 3.57 10.29 -21.11
N THR A 153 3.22 11.32 -20.33
CA THR A 153 3.55 12.72 -20.67
C THR A 153 5.05 12.92 -20.81
N ILE A 154 5.83 12.43 -19.83
CA ILE A 154 7.30 12.48 -19.88
C ILE A 154 7.81 11.80 -21.15
N TYR A 155 7.34 10.58 -21.44
CA TYR A 155 7.77 9.82 -22.61
C TYR A 155 7.46 10.55 -23.93
N ARG A 156 6.29 11.21 -24.05
CA ARG A 156 5.94 12.01 -25.24
C ARG A 156 6.85 13.22 -25.42
N LEU A 157 7.25 13.86 -24.32
CA LEU A 157 8.14 15.03 -24.36
C LEU A 157 9.58 14.64 -24.67
N VAL A 158 10.07 13.53 -24.09
CA VAL A 158 11.37 12.94 -24.46
C VAL A 158 11.38 12.61 -25.95
N LEU A 159 10.34 11.93 -26.44
CA LEU A 159 10.23 11.63 -27.86
C LEU A 159 10.22 12.90 -28.73
N ALA A 160 9.60 13.99 -28.27
CA ALA A 160 9.62 15.27 -28.99
C ALA A 160 11.02 15.89 -29.07
N ALA A 161 11.86 15.72 -28.03
CA ALA A 161 13.26 16.13 -28.08
C ALA A 161 14.06 15.26 -29.06
N GLU A 162 13.83 13.94 -29.06
CA GLU A 162 14.45 13.01 -29.99
C GLU A 162 14.02 13.23 -31.44
N TYR A 163 12.80 13.72 -31.72
CA TYR A 163 12.40 14.08 -33.11
C TYR A 163 13.30 15.14 -33.76
N LYS A 164 14.08 15.86 -32.95
CA LYS A 164 15.07 16.82 -33.41
C LYS A 164 16.39 16.15 -33.83
N ASP A 165 16.63 14.94 -33.34
CA ASP A 165 17.76 14.07 -33.65
C ASP A 165 17.29 12.90 -34.54
N GLU A 166 18.20 12.16 -35.17
CA GLU A 166 17.85 11.04 -36.05
C GLU A 166 17.49 9.76 -35.26
N ASP A 167 17.40 9.84 -33.93
CA ASP A 167 17.19 8.71 -33.03
C ASP A 167 15.71 8.28 -32.96
N THR A 168 15.47 6.98 -32.89
CA THR A 168 14.12 6.40 -32.96
C THR A 168 13.50 6.23 -31.58
N SER A 169 12.16 6.16 -31.51
CA SER A 169 11.46 5.79 -30.26
C SER A 169 11.90 4.42 -29.71
N SER A 170 12.44 3.54 -30.55
CA SER A 170 12.92 2.22 -30.13
C SER A 170 14.23 2.32 -29.36
N HIS A 171 15.10 3.30 -29.65
CA HIS A 171 16.32 3.57 -28.88
C HIS A 171 16.00 3.88 -27.42
N ILE A 172 15.07 4.81 -27.15
CA ILE A 172 14.66 5.18 -25.79
C ILE A 172 14.21 3.95 -24.99
N GLN A 173 13.38 3.09 -25.61
CA GLN A 173 12.88 1.87 -24.98
C GLN A 173 14.01 0.86 -24.70
N ARG A 174 14.90 0.63 -25.67
CA ARG A 174 16.01 -0.30 -25.50
C ARG A 174 16.94 0.17 -24.39
N MET A 175 17.40 1.42 -24.47
CA MET A 175 18.33 2.01 -23.51
C MET A 175 17.76 1.98 -22.09
N SER A 176 16.47 2.31 -21.90
CA SER A 176 15.84 2.26 -20.58
C SER A 176 15.75 0.87 -20.00
N HIS A 177 15.38 -0.11 -20.83
CA HIS A 177 15.31 -1.50 -20.40
C HIS A 177 16.69 -2.11 -20.16
N TYR A 178 17.72 -1.75 -20.94
CA TYR A 178 19.11 -2.14 -20.67
C TYR A 178 19.58 -1.59 -19.33
N SER A 179 19.36 -0.30 -19.09
CA SER A 179 19.76 0.39 -17.85
C SER A 179 19.12 -0.26 -16.63
N ALA A 180 17.82 -0.56 -16.69
CA ALA A 180 17.09 -1.24 -15.62
C ALA A 180 17.59 -2.67 -15.39
N ALA A 181 17.88 -3.42 -16.47
CA ALA A 181 18.39 -4.79 -16.35
C ALA A 181 19.78 -4.82 -15.70
N VAL A 182 20.67 -3.89 -16.08
CA VAL A 182 21.99 -3.73 -15.46
C VAL A 182 21.87 -3.33 -13.99
N ALA A 183 21.03 -2.35 -13.68
CA ALA A 183 20.74 -1.92 -12.31
C ALA A 183 20.30 -3.09 -11.41
N ARG A 184 19.40 -3.93 -11.93
CA ARG A 184 18.95 -5.14 -11.24
C ARG A 184 20.07 -6.15 -11.05
N SER A 185 20.89 -6.37 -12.08
CA SER A 185 22.03 -7.29 -12.02
C SER A 185 23.11 -6.86 -11.01
N ILE A 186 23.26 -5.55 -10.78
CA ILE A 186 24.17 -5.01 -9.75
C ILE A 186 23.60 -5.22 -8.33
N GLY A 187 22.31 -5.53 -8.20
CA GLY A 187 21.63 -5.76 -6.92
C GLY A 187 20.98 -4.50 -6.33
N LEU A 188 20.62 -3.52 -7.17
CA LEU A 188 19.86 -2.37 -6.70
C LEU A 188 18.43 -2.78 -6.26
N PRO A 189 17.84 -2.09 -5.26
CA PRO A 189 16.45 -2.29 -4.87
C PRO A 189 15.48 -2.07 -6.04
N GLU A 190 14.36 -2.80 -6.06
CA GLU A 190 13.41 -2.76 -7.19
C GLU A 190 12.86 -1.35 -7.45
N ASN A 191 12.66 -0.53 -6.41
CA ASN A 191 12.25 0.86 -6.59
C ASN A 191 13.30 1.69 -7.34
N SER A 192 14.59 1.49 -7.06
CA SER A 192 15.67 2.18 -7.78
C SER A 192 15.84 1.67 -9.21
N VAL A 193 15.55 0.38 -9.45
CA VAL A 193 15.49 -0.19 -10.81
C VAL A 193 14.36 0.46 -11.62
N GLU A 194 13.17 0.60 -11.02
CA GLU A 194 12.02 1.28 -11.64
C GLU A 194 12.30 2.78 -11.87
N GLU A 195 12.96 3.44 -10.93
CA GLU A 195 13.38 4.83 -11.07
C GLU A 195 14.35 5.00 -12.26
N ILE A 196 15.38 4.15 -12.38
CA ILE A 196 16.33 4.19 -13.51
C ILE A 196 15.61 3.91 -14.84
N LEU A 197 14.69 2.94 -14.87
CA LEU A 197 13.89 2.61 -16.06
C LEU A 197 13.12 3.83 -16.57
N HIS A 198 12.59 4.65 -15.68
CA HIS A 198 11.80 5.82 -16.06
C HIS A 198 12.62 7.10 -16.21
N ALA A 199 13.78 7.18 -15.56
CA ALA A 199 14.66 8.33 -15.59
C ALA A 199 15.57 8.34 -16.82
N SER A 200 16.15 7.20 -17.20
CA SER A 200 17.15 7.16 -18.26
C SER A 200 16.67 7.65 -19.63
N PRO A 201 15.39 7.47 -20.06
CA PRO A 201 14.89 8.07 -21.29
C PRO A 201 15.23 9.55 -21.46
N MET A 202 15.30 10.31 -20.38
CA MET A 202 15.54 11.76 -20.40
C MET A 202 17.01 12.16 -20.52
N HIS A 203 17.96 11.22 -20.64
CA HIS A 203 19.40 11.52 -20.67
C HIS A 203 19.79 12.60 -21.69
N ASP A 204 19.14 12.58 -22.86
CA ASP A 204 19.42 13.46 -23.99
C ASP A 204 18.40 14.61 -24.17
N VAL A 205 17.52 14.85 -23.19
CA VAL A 205 16.49 15.91 -23.28
C VAL A 205 17.07 17.29 -23.57
N GLY A 206 18.32 17.55 -23.15
CA GLY A 206 19.01 18.80 -23.40
C GLY A 206 19.36 19.06 -24.86
N LYS A 207 19.29 18.06 -25.76
CA LYS A 207 19.46 18.25 -27.22
C LYS A 207 18.47 19.27 -27.80
N ILE A 208 17.33 19.48 -27.13
CA ILE A 208 16.37 20.53 -27.50
C ILE A 208 17.01 21.92 -27.56
N GLY A 209 18.01 22.19 -26.70
CA GLY A 209 18.74 23.45 -26.63
C GLY A 209 19.92 23.55 -27.61
N ILE A 210 20.27 22.49 -28.34
CA ILE A 210 21.38 22.49 -29.29
C ILE A 210 20.92 23.07 -30.63
N PRO A 211 21.65 24.01 -31.25
CA PRO A 211 21.27 24.56 -32.55
C PRO A 211 21.16 23.50 -33.64
N ASP A 212 20.12 23.58 -34.47
CA ASP A 212 19.81 22.59 -35.54
C ASP A 212 20.98 22.41 -36.51
N TRP A 213 21.70 23.48 -36.84
CA TRP A 213 22.84 23.42 -37.76
C TRP A 213 24.05 22.66 -37.20
N ILE A 214 24.11 22.45 -35.87
CA ILE A 214 25.08 21.58 -35.21
C ILE A 214 24.50 20.16 -35.13
N LEU A 215 23.28 20.03 -34.59
CA LEU A 215 22.65 18.73 -34.34
C LEU A 215 22.43 17.93 -35.62
N LEU A 216 22.01 18.58 -36.71
CA LEU A 216 21.71 17.95 -38.01
C LEU A 216 22.88 18.03 -38.99
N LYS A 217 24.09 18.37 -38.54
CA LYS A 217 25.24 18.54 -39.45
C LYS A 217 25.61 17.20 -40.09
N PRO A 218 25.62 17.08 -41.43
CA PRO A 218 26.03 15.84 -42.09
C PRO A 218 27.55 15.72 -42.09
N GLY A 219 28.12 15.19 -41.00
CA GLY A 219 29.55 14.95 -40.87
C GLY A 219 30.10 15.14 -39.46
N LYS A 220 31.42 15.26 -39.35
CA LYS A 220 32.08 15.53 -38.06
C LYS A 220 31.86 16.98 -37.65
N LEU A 221 31.59 17.18 -36.37
CA LEU A 221 31.60 18.50 -35.74
C LEU A 221 33.05 19.02 -35.66
N ASP A 222 33.23 20.32 -35.88
CA ASP A 222 34.48 20.99 -35.60
C ASP A 222 34.67 21.16 -34.08
N PRO A 223 35.87 21.55 -33.59
CA PRO A 223 36.10 21.67 -32.15
C PRO A 223 35.14 22.62 -31.44
N GLY A 224 34.76 23.75 -32.06
CA GLY A 224 33.84 24.72 -31.44
C GLY A 224 32.40 24.23 -31.42
N GLU A 225 31.94 23.61 -32.50
CA GLU A 225 30.65 22.93 -32.57
C GLU A 225 30.55 21.77 -31.57
N TRP A 226 31.65 21.03 -31.37
CA TRP A 226 31.72 19.96 -30.38
C TRP A 226 31.59 20.50 -28.95
N GLU A 227 32.23 21.64 -28.62
CA GLU A 227 32.04 22.29 -27.32
C GLU A 227 30.59 22.67 -27.07
N ILE A 228 29.87 23.14 -28.10
CA ILE A 228 28.43 23.42 -28.00
C ILE A 228 27.63 22.12 -27.86
N MET A 229 27.93 21.07 -28.65
CA MET A 229 27.22 19.79 -28.56
C MET A 229 27.28 19.21 -27.15
N LYS A 230 28.45 19.26 -26.48
CA LYS A 230 28.61 18.75 -25.11
C LYS A 230 27.67 19.43 -24.10
N THR A 231 27.18 20.64 -24.36
CA THR A 231 26.30 21.37 -23.41
C THR A 231 24.91 20.76 -23.29
N HIS A 232 24.52 19.78 -24.13
CA HIS A 232 23.23 19.10 -23.97
C HIS A 232 23.13 18.44 -22.57
N THR A 233 24.24 17.96 -22.02
CA THR A 233 24.29 17.42 -20.65
C THR A 233 23.88 18.46 -19.61
N THR A 234 24.51 19.65 -19.63
CA THR A 234 24.22 20.76 -18.72
C THR A 234 22.85 21.39 -18.95
N ILE A 235 22.40 21.49 -20.21
CA ILE A 235 21.06 21.99 -20.54
C ILE A 235 20.00 20.99 -20.05
N GLY A 236 20.21 19.70 -20.27
CA GLY A 236 19.32 18.64 -19.81
C GLY A 236 19.18 18.64 -18.30
N ALA A 237 20.29 18.75 -17.58
CA ALA A 237 20.28 18.92 -16.13
C ALA A 237 19.48 20.16 -15.70
N GLY A 238 19.73 21.33 -16.31
CA GLY A 238 19.00 22.56 -16.00
C GLY A 238 17.50 22.51 -16.37
N ILE A 239 17.07 21.66 -17.30
CA ILE A 239 15.64 21.43 -17.58
C ILE A 239 14.99 20.62 -16.45
N LEU A 240 15.76 19.76 -15.78
CA LEU A 240 15.27 18.77 -14.81
C LEU A 240 15.51 19.20 -13.36
N GLU A 241 16.28 20.27 -13.14
CA GLU A 241 16.67 20.78 -11.82
C GLU A 241 15.47 21.14 -10.92
N ASP A 242 15.70 21.12 -9.60
CA ASP A 242 14.75 21.50 -8.55
C ASP A 242 13.42 20.70 -8.50
N SER A 243 13.39 19.52 -9.11
CA SER A 243 12.19 18.68 -9.11
C SER A 243 11.92 17.96 -7.79
N GLN A 244 10.65 17.94 -7.40
CA GLN A 244 10.18 17.14 -6.26
C GLN A 244 10.00 15.65 -6.59
N SER A 245 9.98 15.29 -7.88
CA SER A 245 9.90 13.90 -8.33
C SER A 245 11.26 13.22 -8.26
N GLU A 246 11.34 12.06 -7.59
CA GLU A 246 12.58 11.27 -7.51
C GLU A 246 13.07 10.82 -8.90
N ILE A 247 12.14 10.40 -9.77
CA ILE A 247 12.46 9.99 -11.16
C ILE A 247 13.13 11.15 -11.92
N ILE A 248 12.65 12.38 -11.73
CA ILE A 248 13.21 13.55 -12.43
C ILE A 248 14.56 13.94 -11.83
N ARG A 249 14.76 13.85 -10.51
CA ARG A 249 16.08 14.06 -9.89
C ARG A 249 17.11 13.05 -10.38
N ILE A 250 16.74 11.78 -10.49
CA ILE A 250 17.62 10.76 -11.04
C ILE A 250 17.90 11.03 -12.52
N ALA A 251 16.91 11.51 -13.28
CA ALA A 251 17.07 11.90 -14.67
C ALA A 251 18.03 13.08 -14.84
N GLU A 252 17.97 14.09 -13.96
CA GLU A 252 18.92 15.21 -13.90
C GLU A 252 20.35 14.69 -13.73
N VAL A 253 20.56 13.79 -12.76
CA VAL A 253 21.86 13.16 -12.50
C VAL A 253 22.33 12.36 -13.72
N ILE A 254 21.45 11.65 -14.40
CA ILE A 254 21.79 10.91 -15.62
C ILE A 254 22.16 11.88 -16.75
N ALA A 255 21.34 12.89 -17.01
CA ALA A 255 21.56 13.87 -18.08
C ALA A 255 22.93 14.56 -17.94
N ILE A 256 23.32 14.92 -16.71
CA ILE A 256 24.61 15.58 -16.48
C ILE A 256 25.82 14.63 -16.56
N SER A 257 25.65 13.33 -16.30
CA SER A 257 26.79 12.42 -16.06
C SER A 257 26.93 11.25 -17.04
N HIS A 258 25.97 11.00 -17.94
CA HIS A 258 26.00 9.83 -18.82
C HIS A 258 27.13 9.84 -19.88
N HIS A 259 27.80 10.99 -20.08
CA HIS A 259 28.99 11.11 -20.92
C HIS A 259 30.31 11.28 -20.14
N GLU A 260 30.25 11.17 -18.81
CA GLU A 260 31.44 11.00 -18.01
C GLU A 260 32.05 9.61 -18.28
N LYS A 261 33.38 9.53 -18.24
CA LYS A 261 34.12 8.30 -18.53
C LYS A 261 34.88 7.89 -17.30
N TRP A 262 34.97 6.59 -17.05
CA TRP A 262 35.63 6.04 -15.86
C TRP A 262 37.05 6.60 -15.63
N ASP A 263 37.83 6.85 -16.68
CA ASP A 263 39.17 7.44 -16.62
C ASP A 263 39.23 8.98 -16.47
N GLY A 264 38.06 9.64 -16.50
CA GLY A 264 37.84 11.09 -16.44
C GLY A 264 38.22 11.86 -17.69
N SER A 265 38.32 11.18 -18.83
CA SER A 265 38.36 11.83 -20.14
C SER A 265 36.97 12.21 -20.68
N GLY A 266 35.93 12.07 -19.85
CA GLY A 266 34.54 12.43 -20.16
C GLY A 266 34.23 13.90 -19.99
N TYR A 267 32.94 14.24 -20.06
CA TYR A 267 32.41 15.59 -19.92
C TYR A 267 31.03 15.55 -19.21
N PRO A 268 30.57 16.67 -18.61
CA PRO A 268 31.13 18.03 -18.65
C PRO A 268 32.20 18.34 -17.61
N PHE A 269 32.33 17.55 -16.54
CA PHE A 269 33.20 17.86 -15.41
C PHE A 269 34.48 17.00 -15.37
N GLY A 270 34.53 15.92 -16.15
CA GLY A 270 35.69 15.02 -16.15
C GLY A 270 35.78 14.20 -14.87
N LEU A 271 34.61 13.80 -14.33
CA LEU A 271 34.51 12.97 -13.14
C LEU A 271 35.19 11.62 -13.38
N LYS A 272 35.78 11.05 -12.32
CA LYS A 272 36.56 9.82 -12.39
C LYS A 272 35.99 8.75 -11.48
N GLU A 273 36.04 7.51 -11.95
CA GLU A 273 35.71 6.34 -11.15
C GLU A 273 34.36 6.47 -10.41
N GLU A 274 34.38 6.41 -9.08
CA GLU A 274 33.18 6.44 -8.24
C GLU A 274 32.63 7.86 -8.00
N ASP A 275 33.34 8.93 -8.41
CA ASP A 275 32.79 10.29 -8.45
C ASP A 275 31.67 10.40 -9.49
N ILE A 276 31.66 9.51 -10.49
CA ILE A 276 30.56 9.39 -11.44
C ILE A 276 29.38 8.69 -10.74
N PRO A 277 28.19 9.32 -10.69
CA PRO A 277 27.00 8.68 -10.16
C PRO A 277 26.74 7.32 -10.82
N LEU A 278 26.31 6.33 -10.04
CA LEU A 278 26.09 4.98 -10.54
C LEU A 278 25.06 4.94 -11.68
N SER A 279 24.01 5.76 -11.59
CA SER A 279 23.01 5.90 -12.65
C SER A 279 23.64 6.37 -13.97
N GLY A 280 24.54 7.35 -13.94
CA GLY A 280 25.32 7.79 -15.11
C GLY A 280 26.18 6.68 -15.70
N ARG A 281 26.89 5.93 -14.85
CA ARG A 281 27.73 4.78 -15.29
C ARG A 281 26.91 3.67 -15.96
N ILE A 282 25.72 3.38 -15.42
CA ILE A 282 24.79 2.39 -15.99
C ILE A 282 24.25 2.86 -17.34
N VAL A 283 23.84 4.12 -17.44
CA VAL A 283 23.28 4.65 -18.69
C VAL A 283 24.35 4.79 -19.77
N ALA A 284 25.58 5.15 -19.43
CA ALA A 284 26.69 5.27 -20.38
C ALA A 284 26.95 3.97 -21.16
N ILE A 285 26.97 2.81 -20.49
CA ILE A 285 27.15 1.52 -21.18
C ILE A 285 25.93 1.15 -22.02
N ALA A 286 24.72 1.44 -21.54
CA ALA A 286 23.47 1.13 -22.23
C ALA A 286 23.32 1.94 -23.53
N ASP A 287 23.59 3.25 -23.46
CA ASP A 287 23.57 4.16 -24.60
C ASP A 287 24.61 3.76 -25.64
N VAL A 288 25.87 3.56 -25.22
CA VAL A 288 26.92 3.16 -26.17
C VAL A 288 26.63 1.80 -26.81
N PHE A 289 26.12 0.82 -26.06
CA PHE A 289 25.72 -0.46 -26.65
C PHE A 289 24.63 -0.30 -27.70
N ASP A 290 23.60 0.50 -27.41
CA ASP A 290 22.53 0.78 -28.36
C ASP A 290 23.09 1.48 -29.61
N ALA A 291 23.87 2.54 -29.44
CA ALA A 291 24.48 3.29 -30.53
C ALA A 291 25.45 2.44 -31.40
N LEU A 292 26.13 1.44 -30.81
CA LEU A 292 26.99 0.52 -31.56
C LEU A 292 26.19 -0.50 -32.39
N THR A 293 25.00 -0.87 -31.92
CA THR A 293 24.20 -1.97 -32.49
C THR A 293 22.99 -1.47 -33.28
N SER A 294 22.68 -0.18 -33.25
CA SER A 294 21.60 0.45 -34.03
C SER A 294 22.14 1.03 -35.34
N LYS A 295 21.28 1.08 -36.37
CA LYS A 295 21.65 1.67 -37.67
C LYS A 295 21.52 3.18 -37.58
N ARG A 296 22.53 3.93 -38.05
CA ARG A 296 22.49 5.40 -38.19
C ARG A 296 22.75 5.80 -39.64
N PRO A 297 22.28 6.97 -40.13
CA PRO A 297 22.43 7.37 -41.54
C PRO A 297 23.86 7.35 -42.08
N TYR A 298 24.86 7.55 -41.20
CA TYR A 298 26.28 7.55 -41.55
C TYR A 298 27.04 6.29 -41.13
N LYS A 299 26.38 5.30 -40.50
CA LYS A 299 27.03 4.14 -39.92
C LYS A 299 26.11 2.92 -39.86
N GLU A 300 26.53 1.85 -40.54
CA GLU A 300 25.90 0.53 -40.38
C GLU A 300 26.10 -0.01 -38.97
N ALA A 301 25.08 -0.70 -38.45
CA ALA A 301 25.12 -1.35 -37.15
C ALA A 301 26.27 -2.36 -37.08
N PHE A 302 27.00 -2.40 -35.96
CA PHE A 302 27.93 -3.49 -35.70
C PHE A 302 27.20 -4.76 -35.31
N SER A 303 27.84 -5.92 -35.53
CA SER A 303 27.35 -7.17 -34.96
C SER A 303 27.38 -7.09 -33.43
N GLU A 304 26.51 -7.86 -32.79
CA GLU A 304 26.40 -7.91 -31.34
C GLU A 304 27.73 -8.33 -30.71
N GLU A 305 28.40 -9.35 -31.27
CA GLU A 305 29.72 -9.80 -30.80
C GLU A 305 30.77 -8.70 -30.90
N ARG A 306 30.72 -7.89 -31.97
CA ARG A 306 31.63 -6.76 -32.14
C ARG A 306 31.35 -5.66 -31.11
N ALA A 307 30.08 -5.37 -30.82
CA ALA A 307 29.72 -4.40 -29.79
C ALA A 307 30.20 -4.85 -28.39
N PHE A 308 29.96 -6.11 -28.00
CA PHE A 308 30.51 -6.67 -26.76
C PHE A 308 32.04 -6.61 -26.74
N THR A 309 32.70 -6.94 -27.85
CA THR A 309 34.17 -6.86 -27.93
C THR A 309 34.69 -5.44 -27.72
N ILE A 310 34.00 -4.42 -28.27
CA ILE A 310 34.36 -3.01 -28.08
C ILE A 310 34.18 -2.62 -26.61
N ILE A 311 33.03 -2.93 -26.02
CA ILE A 311 32.74 -2.59 -24.61
C ILE A 311 33.77 -3.23 -23.67
N SER A 312 34.10 -4.51 -23.90
CA SER A 312 35.10 -5.24 -23.10
C SER A 312 36.47 -4.55 -23.13
N LYS A 313 36.90 -4.02 -24.29
CA LYS A 313 38.18 -3.30 -24.43
C LYS A 313 38.21 -1.93 -23.75
N GLU A 314 37.04 -1.33 -23.53
CA GLU A 314 36.90 0.00 -22.90
C GLU A 314 36.62 -0.09 -21.39
N THR A 315 36.66 -1.30 -20.82
CA THR A 315 36.56 -1.55 -19.37
C THR A 315 37.69 -0.84 -18.62
N GLY A 316 37.33 -0.08 -17.57
CA GLY A 316 38.28 0.70 -16.78
C GLY A 316 38.81 1.95 -17.47
N ARG A 317 38.31 2.27 -18.68
CA ARG A 317 38.61 3.51 -19.40
C ARG A 317 37.34 4.33 -19.63
N HIS A 318 36.45 3.83 -20.48
CA HIS A 318 35.13 4.43 -20.66
C HIS A 318 34.19 3.96 -19.55
N PHE A 319 34.18 2.65 -19.29
CA PHE A 319 33.15 2.03 -18.46
C PHE A 319 33.69 1.53 -17.12
N ASP A 320 32.85 1.63 -16.09
CA ASP A 320 33.08 1.02 -14.78
C ASP A 320 33.20 -0.52 -14.92
N PRO A 321 34.31 -1.13 -14.44
CA PRO A 321 34.47 -2.58 -14.43
C PRO A 321 33.32 -3.37 -13.81
N LYS A 322 32.72 -2.88 -12.70
CA LYS A 322 31.59 -3.54 -12.03
C LYS A 322 30.32 -3.50 -12.90
N VAL A 323 30.09 -2.39 -13.58
CA VAL A 323 28.95 -2.23 -14.49
C VAL A 323 29.12 -3.10 -15.73
N VAL A 324 30.34 -3.20 -16.28
CA VAL A 324 30.66 -4.10 -17.39
C VAL A 324 30.43 -5.56 -16.97
N GLU A 325 30.90 -5.98 -15.80
CA GLU A 325 30.68 -7.32 -15.29
C GLU A 325 29.18 -7.66 -15.20
N ALA A 326 28.38 -6.76 -14.62
CA ALA A 326 26.93 -6.92 -14.55
C ALA A 326 26.30 -7.01 -15.94
N PHE A 327 26.63 -6.09 -16.85
CA PHE A 327 26.11 -6.05 -18.22
C PHE A 327 26.41 -7.35 -18.99
N PHE A 328 27.61 -7.91 -18.85
CA PHE A 328 28.00 -9.17 -19.48
C PHE A 328 27.32 -10.38 -18.82
N GLY A 329 27.09 -10.34 -17.51
CA GLY A 329 26.37 -11.37 -16.76
C GLY A 329 24.92 -11.58 -17.23
N ILE A 330 24.30 -10.52 -17.78
CA ILE A 330 22.93 -10.53 -18.31
C ILE A 330 22.85 -10.46 -19.84
N ARG A 331 23.91 -10.89 -20.55
CA ARG A 331 24.01 -10.79 -22.01
C ARG A 331 22.77 -11.28 -22.75
N GLU A 332 22.21 -12.43 -22.37
CA GLU A 332 21.02 -13.00 -23.02
C GLU A 332 19.77 -12.10 -22.83
N GLU A 333 19.62 -11.46 -21.67
CA GLU A 333 18.52 -10.52 -21.41
C GLU A 333 18.68 -9.25 -22.26
N ILE A 334 19.90 -8.72 -22.38
CA ILE A 334 20.21 -7.56 -23.25
C ILE A 334 19.84 -7.87 -24.71
N LEU A 335 20.23 -9.04 -25.21
CA LEU A 335 19.87 -9.46 -26.57
C LEU A 335 18.36 -9.65 -26.73
N SER A 336 17.67 -10.20 -25.73
CA SER A 336 16.21 -10.33 -25.72
C SER A 336 15.51 -8.96 -25.78
N ILE A 337 15.96 -7.99 -24.98
CA ILE A 337 15.43 -6.61 -24.99
C ILE A 337 15.64 -5.98 -26.37
N ARG A 338 16.81 -6.15 -26.98
CA ARG A 338 17.11 -5.67 -28.34
C ARG A 338 16.13 -6.23 -29.38
N LEU A 339 15.88 -7.54 -29.31
CA LEU A 339 14.96 -8.23 -30.22
C LEU A 339 13.50 -7.79 -30.01
N LYS A 340 13.12 -7.51 -28.77
CA LYS A 340 11.77 -7.05 -28.41
C LYS A 340 11.48 -5.65 -28.94
N PHE A 341 12.46 -4.75 -28.88
CA PHE A 341 12.33 -3.36 -29.29
C PHE A 341 13.16 -3.05 -30.53
N LYS A 342 13.00 -3.85 -31.59
CA LYS A 342 13.66 -3.58 -32.87
C LYS A 342 13.26 -2.21 -33.42
N ASP A 343 14.17 -1.61 -34.18
CA ASP A 343 13.81 -0.44 -34.98
C ASP A 343 12.70 -0.85 -35.95
N THR A 344 11.57 -0.15 -35.82
CA THR A 344 10.54 -0.12 -36.86
C THR A 344 10.88 1.06 -37.77
N ASP A 345 10.70 0.90 -39.09
CA ASP A 345 10.87 2.03 -40.01
C ASP A 345 10.15 3.27 -39.48
N PHE A 346 10.88 4.39 -39.42
CA PHE A 346 10.34 5.66 -38.95
C PHE A 346 9.04 5.97 -39.69
N MET A 347 7.96 6.00 -38.92
CA MET A 347 6.63 6.24 -39.43
C MET A 347 6.19 7.60 -38.89
N PRO A 348 6.22 8.69 -39.70
CA PRO A 348 5.77 9.99 -39.23
C PRO A 348 4.31 9.89 -38.75
N PRO A 349 3.86 10.78 -37.85
CA PRO A 349 2.52 10.72 -37.29
C PRO A 349 1.48 10.58 -38.40
N ALA A 350 0.40 9.83 -38.14
CA ALA A 350 -0.61 9.50 -39.16
C ALA A 350 -1.12 10.73 -39.96
N PHE A 351 -1.21 11.88 -39.27
CA PHE A 351 -1.57 13.18 -39.86
C PHE A 351 -0.66 13.64 -41.01
N TRP A 352 0.63 13.26 -41.00
CA TRP A 352 1.64 13.67 -41.99
C TRP A 352 1.67 12.73 -43.21
N ARG A 353 0.97 11.59 -43.17
CA ARG A 353 1.07 10.52 -44.17
C ARG A 353 0.05 10.61 -45.32
N GLY A 354 -0.82 11.62 -45.36
CA GLY A 354 -1.74 11.84 -46.49
C GLY A 354 -2.91 12.80 -46.21
N ASN A 355 -3.43 13.41 -47.28
CA ASN A 355 -4.39 14.53 -47.40
C ASN A 355 -5.71 14.54 -46.58
N ASN A 356 -5.90 13.66 -45.61
CA ASN A 356 -7.03 13.74 -44.70
C ASN A 356 -6.62 14.48 -43.44
N LYS A 357 -6.88 15.80 -43.42
CA LYS A 357 -6.98 16.53 -42.16
C LYS A 357 -7.95 15.75 -41.26
N PRO A 358 -7.56 15.27 -40.07
CA PRO A 358 -8.52 14.81 -39.10
C PRO A 358 -9.45 15.99 -38.82
N GLU A 359 -10.76 15.76 -38.99
CA GLU A 359 -11.75 16.67 -38.47
C GLU A 359 -11.53 16.73 -36.96
N LEU A 360 -11.03 17.88 -36.50
CA LEU A 360 -10.97 18.20 -35.07
C LEU A 360 -12.41 18.15 -34.55
N ARG A 361 -12.70 17.20 -33.67
CA ARG A 361 -13.98 17.10 -32.97
C ARG A 361 -14.03 18.03 -31.78
#